data_AF-A0A960XMH1-F1
#
_entry.id   AF-A0A960XMH1-F1
#
_cell.length_a   1.000
_cell.length_b   1.000
_cell.length_c   1.000
_cell.angle_alpha   90.00
_cell.angle_beta   90.00
_cell.angle_gamma   90.00
#
_symmetry.space_group_name_H-M   'P 1'
#
loop_
_entity.id
_entity.type
_entity.pdbx_description
1 polymer ?
#
loop_
_entity_poly.entity_id
_entity_poly.type
_entity_poly.pdbx_seq_one_letter_code
_entity_poly.pdbx_strand_id
1 'polypeptide(L)'
;IIVNIEPHGYFTTNPDFMAEMQAFSDSPFLRLNMDTGNTFIAGQDPVAFLQRFQAKVSHVHVKDVSESLAQALRGGATGIAVSHCPLGGGVNADNIRQCLTLLRDGGYQGALSIECEGAGGAMIEESLAWLRSTLKELHIEEGV
;
A
#
# COMPACT_ATOMS: atom_id res chain seq x y z
N ILE A 1 -19.65 0.95 9.90
CA ILE A 1 -18.99 1.35 8.62
C ILE A 1 -17.69 2.04 9.00
N ILE A 2 -16.56 1.62 8.42
CA ILE A 2 -15.26 2.31 8.57
C ILE A 2 -15.04 3.15 7.32
N VAL A 3 -14.59 4.39 7.51
CA VAL A 3 -14.20 5.30 6.43
C VAL A 3 -12.68 5.42 6.46
N ASN A 4 -12.04 5.08 5.35
CA ASN A 4 -10.60 5.14 5.21
C ASN A 4 -10.18 6.36 4.40
N ILE A 5 -9.15 7.07 4.88
CA ILE A 5 -8.38 7.98 4.03
C ILE A 5 -7.28 7.14 3.37
N GLU A 6 -7.13 7.27 2.07
CA GLU A 6 -6.05 6.63 1.30
C GLU A 6 -5.00 7.70 0.92
N PRO A 7 -3.70 7.37 0.95
CA PRO A 7 -2.68 8.24 0.37
C PRO A 7 -2.85 8.24 -1.16
N HIS A 8 -3.68 9.16 -1.66
CA HIS A 8 -3.99 9.35 -3.06
C HIS A 8 -4.40 10.82 -3.30
N GLY A 9 -3.47 11.63 -3.80
CA GLY A 9 -3.65 13.06 -4.03
C GLY A 9 -2.74 13.94 -3.18
N TYR A 10 -2.68 15.23 -3.54
CA TYR A 10 -1.75 16.21 -2.97
C TYR A 10 -1.72 16.26 -1.44
N PHE A 11 -2.88 16.19 -0.79
CA PHE A 11 -2.96 16.25 0.67
C PHE A 11 -2.59 14.92 1.32
N THR A 12 -3.15 13.82 0.83
CA THR A 12 -3.12 12.54 1.54
C THR A 12 -1.82 11.78 1.33
N THR A 13 -1.04 12.08 0.29
CA THR A 13 0.32 11.54 0.14
C THR A 13 1.39 12.31 0.91
N ASN A 14 1.07 13.50 1.43
CA ASN A 14 1.94 14.17 2.40
C ASN A 14 1.64 13.63 3.80
N PRO A 15 2.63 13.04 4.51
CA PRO A 15 2.38 12.44 5.82
C PRO A 15 1.98 13.47 6.88
N ASP A 16 2.40 14.74 6.79
CA ASP A 16 2.00 15.75 7.77
C ASP A 16 0.54 16.15 7.61
N PHE A 17 0.08 16.35 6.38
CA PHE A 17 -1.33 16.60 6.09
C PHE A 17 -2.20 15.37 6.37
N MET A 18 -1.74 14.15 6.06
CA MET A 18 -2.43 12.92 6.46
C MET A 18 -2.62 12.86 8.00
N ALA A 19 -1.59 13.21 8.77
CA ALA A 19 -1.69 13.22 10.23
C ALA A 19 -2.71 14.26 10.73
N GLU A 20 -2.73 15.45 10.13
CA GLU A 20 -3.73 16.48 10.45
C GLU A 20 -5.15 16.01 10.13
N MET A 21 -5.36 15.42 8.95
CA MET A 21 -6.67 14.90 8.54
C MET A 21 -7.16 13.77 9.47
N GLN A 22 -6.26 12.89 9.88
CA GLN A 22 -6.58 11.81 10.85
C GLN A 22 -6.87 12.33 12.26
N ALA A 23 -6.52 13.59 12.55
CA ALA A 23 -6.81 14.27 13.81
C ALA A 23 -8.09 15.13 13.75
N PHE A 24 -8.74 15.27 12.60
CA PHE A 24 -10.03 15.99 12.50
C PHE A 24 -11.15 15.32 13.30
N SER A 25 -11.02 14.03 13.62
CA SER A 25 -11.97 13.29 14.45
C SER A 25 -11.28 12.17 15.22
N ASP A 26 -11.57 12.09 16.53
CA ASP A 26 -11.17 10.96 17.38
C ASP A 26 -12.06 9.71 17.21
N SER A 27 -12.90 9.68 16.16
CA SER A 27 -13.78 8.56 15.86
C SER A 27 -12.97 7.28 15.56
N PRO A 28 -13.32 6.13 16.16
CA PRO A 28 -12.70 4.85 15.84
C PRO A 28 -13.01 4.38 14.40
N PHE A 29 -13.95 5.05 13.72
CA PHE A 29 -14.38 4.74 12.36
C PHE A 29 -13.65 5.53 11.28
N LEU A 30 -12.86 6.55 11.62
CA LEU A 30 -11.95 7.23 10.68
C LEU A 30 -10.57 6.56 10.73
N ARG A 31 -10.19 5.91 9.63
CA ARG A 31 -9.04 5.00 9.55
C ARG A 31 -8.22 5.28 8.29
N LEU A 32 -7.15 4.52 8.08
CA LEU A 32 -6.27 4.60 6.92
C LEU A 32 -6.42 3.34 6.05
N ASN A 33 -6.56 3.54 4.74
CA ASN A 33 -6.26 2.54 3.73
C ASN A 33 -4.83 2.80 3.26
N MET A 34 -3.86 1.98 3.67
CA MET A 34 -2.48 2.16 3.23
C MET A 34 -2.35 1.74 1.75
N ASP A 35 -1.80 2.57 0.89
CA ASP A 35 -1.46 2.19 -0.50
C ASP A 35 0.06 2.28 -0.71
N THR A 36 0.69 1.14 -0.97
CA THR A 36 2.15 1.06 -1.14
C THR A 36 2.65 1.76 -2.40
N GLY A 37 1.86 1.76 -3.48
CA GLY A 37 2.25 2.30 -4.78
C GLY A 37 2.06 3.81 -4.86
N ASN A 38 0.92 4.32 -4.39
CA ASN A 38 0.67 5.76 -4.36
C ASN A 38 1.61 6.50 -3.39
N THR A 39 1.93 5.87 -2.25
CA THR A 39 2.94 6.42 -1.34
C THR A 39 4.31 6.48 -2.03
N PHE A 40 4.72 5.39 -2.69
CA PHE A 40 6.00 5.34 -3.39
C PHE A 40 6.10 6.36 -4.52
N ILE A 41 5.06 6.48 -5.36
CA ILE A 41 5.06 7.41 -6.50
C ILE A 41 5.03 8.87 -6.06
N ALA A 42 4.44 9.17 -4.90
CA ALA A 42 4.52 10.49 -4.31
C ALA A 42 5.92 10.88 -3.82
N GLY A 43 6.92 10.01 -4.00
CA GLY A 43 8.29 10.22 -3.57
C GLY A 43 8.50 9.92 -2.08
N GLN A 44 7.48 9.40 -1.39
CA GLN A 44 7.61 8.98 0.00
C GLN A 44 8.22 7.58 0.10
N ASP A 45 8.70 7.24 1.29
CA ASP A 45 9.05 5.88 1.68
C ASP A 45 7.81 5.17 2.24
N PRO A 46 7.28 4.13 1.57
CA PRO A 46 6.10 3.40 2.04
C PRO A 46 6.27 2.78 3.43
N VAL A 47 7.49 2.35 3.78
CA VAL A 47 7.79 1.70 5.05
C VAL A 47 7.73 2.73 6.18
N ALA A 48 8.38 3.88 5.99
CA ALA A 48 8.34 4.97 6.96
C ALA A 48 6.93 5.57 7.11
N PHE A 49 6.20 5.70 6.01
CA PHE A 49 4.81 6.17 6.02
C PHE A 49 3.91 5.21 6.81
N LEU A 50 4.01 3.91 6.54
CA LEU A 50 3.25 2.90 7.25
C LEU A 50 3.59 2.86 8.74
N GLN A 51 4.88 2.93 9.09
CA GLN A 51 5.34 2.96 10.48
C GLN A 51 4.70 4.12 11.26
N ARG A 52 4.55 5.29 10.62
CA ARG A 52 3.92 6.48 11.24
C ARG A 52 2.43 6.29 11.51
N PHE A 53 1.71 5.57 10.65
CA PHE A 53 0.25 5.47 10.72
C PHE A 53 -0.30 4.09 11.08
N GLN A 54 0.56 3.15 11.46
CA GLN A 54 0.24 1.74 11.69
C GLN A 54 -1.03 1.52 12.52
N ALA A 55 -1.19 2.26 13.62
CA ALA A 55 -2.36 2.16 14.51
C ALA A 55 -3.70 2.58 13.86
N LYS A 56 -3.66 3.38 12.80
CA LYS A 56 -4.84 3.83 12.05
C LYS A 56 -5.16 2.93 10.86
N VAL A 57 -4.26 2.04 10.44
CA VAL A 57 -4.47 1.16 9.28
C VAL A 57 -5.61 0.18 9.56
N SER A 58 -6.57 0.12 8.64
CA SER A 58 -7.65 -0.87 8.68
C SER A 58 -7.84 -1.63 7.35
N HIS A 59 -7.19 -1.15 6.29
CA HIS A 59 -7.16 -1.77 4.97
C HIS A 59 -5.81 -1.46 4.31
N VAL A 60 -5.38 -2.32 3.37
CA VAL A 60 -4.13 -2.13 2.65
C VAL A 60 -4.34 -2.46 1.17
N HIS A 61 -4.00 -1.51 0.30
CA HIS A 61 -3.73 -1.74 -1.11
C HIS A 61 -2.25 -2.10 -1.31
N VAL A 62 -2.02 -3.32 -1.78
CA VAL A 62 -0.71 -3.80 -2.21
C VAL A 62 -0.61 -3.51 -3.69
N LYS A 63 0.20 -2.49 -4.01
CA LYS A 63 0.40 -1.94 -5.35
C LYS A 63 1.90 -1.75 -5.60
N ASP A 64 2.40 -2.38 -6.66
CA ASP A 64 3.77 -2.21 -7.12
C ASP A 64 3.84 -1.11 -8.20
N VAL A 65 5.06 -0.68 -8.55
CA VAL A 65 5.30 0.39 -9.50
C VAL A 65 6.41 -0.05 -10.44
N SER A 66 6.13 -0.04 -11.76
CA SER A 66 7.13 -0.39 -12.76
C SER A 66 8.28 0.62 -12.77
N GLU A 67 9.47 0.18 -13.19
CA GLU A 67 10.64 1.06 -13.29
C GLU A 67 10.37 2.28 -14.19
N SER A 68 9.75 2.08 -15.35
CA SER A 68 9.44 3.15 -16.30
C SER A 68 8.49 4.19 -15.70
N LEU A 69 7.48 3.75 -14.94
CA LEU A 69 6.53 4.64 -14.29
C LEU A 69 7.19 5.41 -13.14
N ALA A 70 8.03 4.73 -12.34
CA ALA A 70 8.79 5.35 -11.27
C ALA A 70 9.75 6.43 -11.81
N GLN A 71 10.48 6.15 -12.89
CA GLN A 71 11.37 7.11 -13.53
C GLN A 71 10.62 8.34 -14.06
N ALA A 72 9.41 8.14 -14.60
CA ALA A 72 8.63 9.22 -15.19
C ALA A 72 7.93 10.11 -14.14
N LEU A 73 7.40 9.52 -13.07
CA LEU A 73 6.42 10.19 -12.20
C LEU A 73 6.79 10.26 -10.72
N ARG A 74 7.81 9.53 -10.25
CA ARG A 74 8.12 9.50 -8.81
C ARG A 74 8.51 10.89 -8.29
N GLY A 75 7.82 11.35 -7.25
CA GLY A 75 7.96 12.69 -6.66
C GLY A 75 7.27 13.81 -7.46
N GLY A 76 6.79 13.53 -8.67
CA GLY A 76 6.03 14.48 -9.50
C GLY A 76 4.53 14.20 -9.55
N ALA A 77 4.10 12.96 -9.27
CA ALA A 77 2.70 12.55 -9.20
C ALA A 77 2.30 12.21 -7.75
N THR A 78 1.02 12.39 -7.41
CA THR A 78 0.49 12.09 -6.08
C THR A 78 -0.40 10.85 -6.08
N GLY A 79 -0.21 9.96 -7.05
CA GLY A 79 -0.97 8.72 -7.22
C GLY A 79 -0.89 8.23 -8.65
N ILE A 80 -1.23 6.95 -8.85
CA ILE A 80 -1.36 6.31 -10.17
C ILE A 80 -2.69 5.60 -10.26
N ALA A 81 -3.34 5.71 -11.42
CA ALA A 81 -4.67 5.15 -11.64
C ALA A 81 -4.67 3.60 -11.63
N VAL A 82 -3.57 2.99 -12.09
CA VAL A 82 -3.41 1.53 -12.13
C VAL A 82 -1.93 1.15 -12.09
N SER A 83 -1.59 0.00 -11.47
CA SER A 83 -0.27 -0.60 -11.64
C SER A 83 -0.18 -1.25 -13.01
N HIS A 84 0.92 -0.97 -13.73
CA HIS A 84 1.24 -1.59 -15.02
C HIS A 84 2.25 -2.75 -14.89
N CYS A 85 2.48 -3.25 -13.68
CA CYS A 85 3.30 -4.42 -13.42
C CYS A 85 2.66 -5.33 -12.36
N PRO A 86 2.95 -6.64 -12.39
CA PRO A 86 2.55 -7.53 -11.31
C PRO A 86 3.30 -7.17 -10.02
N LEU A 87 2.74 -7.57 -8.88
CA LEU A 87 3.44 -7.48 -7.59
C LEU A 87 4.74 -8.29 -7.65
N GLY A 88 5.84 -7.68 -7.19
CA GLY A 88 7.16 -8.28 -7.23
C GLY A 88 7.93 -8.05 -8.53
N GLY A 89 7.26 -7.57 -9.58
CA GLY A 89 7.89 -7.22 -10.85
C GLY A 89 8.29 -5.75 -10.97
N GLY A 90 7.91 -4.91 -10.00
CA GLY A 90 8.24 -3.49 -9.98
C GLY A 90 9.40 -3.15 -9.04
N VAL A 91 9.75 -1.87 -9.04
CA VAL A 91 10.84 -1.33 -8.21
C VAL A 91 10.43 -1.08 -6.76
N ASN A 92 9.16 -1.33 -6.40
CA ASN A 92 8.64 -1.14 -5.06
C ASN A 92 8.52 -2.45 -4.26
N ALA A 93 8.87 -3.60 -4.86
CA ALA A 93 8.74 -4.94 -4.26
C ALA A 93 9.38 -5.06 -2.86
N ASP A 94 10.60 -4.54 -2.68
CA ASP A 94 11.30 -4.60 -1.39
C ASP A 94 10.61 -3.77 -0.30
N ASN A 95 10.03 -2.62 -0.65
CA ASN A 95 9.23 -1.82 0.28
C ASN A 95 7.95 -2.56 0.65
N ILE A 96 7.30 -3.23 -0.31
CA ILE A 96 6.09 -4.04 -0.04
C ILE A 96 6.41 -5.14 0.97
N ARG A 97 7.52 -5.87 0.80
CA ARG A 97 7.94 -6.93 1.75
C ARG A 97 8.19 -6.37 3.16
N GLN A 98 8.81 -5.21 3.26
CA GLN A 98 9.03 -4.53 4.54
C GLN A 98 7.71 -4.03 5.16
N CYS A 99 6.79 -3.49 4.36
CA CYS A 99 5.46 -3.10 4.82
C CYS A 99 4.68 -4.31 5.37
N LEU A 100 4.71 -5.45 4.68
CA LEU A 100 4.09 -6.70 5.15
C LEU A 100 4.71 -7.18 6.46
N THR A 101 6.03 -7.07 6.60
CA THR A 101 6.75 -7.37 7.85
C THR A 101 6.27 -6.47 9.00
N LEU A 102 6.18 -5.15 8.76
CA LEU A 102 5.66 -4.21 9.76
C LEU A 102 4.21 -4.52 10.14
N LEU A 103 3.34 -4.82 9.17
CA LEU A 103 1.94 -5.17 9.43
C LEU A 103 1.84 -6.42 10.31
N ARG A 104 2.60 -7.48 9.98
CA ARG A 104 2.68 -8.70 10.78
C ARG A 104 3.11 -8.41 12.22
N ASP A 105 4.23 -7.69 12.38
CA ASP A 105 4.81 -7.41 13.69
C ASP A 105 3.92 -6.46 14.53
N GLY A 106 3.12 -5.64 13.86
CA GLY A 106 2.07 -4.81 14.47
C GLY A 106 0.75 -5.54 14.74
N GLY A 107 0.64 -6.83 14.42
CA GLY A 107 -0.57 -7.63 14.65
C GLY A 107 -1.76 -7.26 13.76
N TYR A 108 -1.51 -6.71 12.57
CA TYR A 108 -2.56 -6.40 11.59
C TYR A 108 -3.24 -7.69 11.10
N GLN A 109 -4.57 -7.72 11.15
CA GLN A 109 -5.42 -8.86 10.75
C GLN A 109 -6.46 -8.46 9.69
N GLY A 110 -6.33 -7.27 9.09
CA GLY A 110 -7.23 -6.80 8.05
C GLY A 110 -6.90 -7.37 6.67
N ALA A 111 -7.71 -7.02 5.68
CA ALA A 111 -7.52 -7.48 4.30
C ALA A 111 -6.29 -6.84 3.64
N LEU A 112 -5.66 -7.60 2.75
CA LEU A 112 -4.72 -7.11 1.74
C LEU A 112 -5.43 -7.18 0.39
N SER A 113 -5.55 -6.05 -0.30
CA SER A 113 -6.12 -5.97 -1.64
C SER A 113 -5.02 -5.78 -2.65
N ILE A 114 -4.97 -6.66 -3.66
CA ILE A 114 -4.05 -6.51 -4.79
C ILE A 114 -4.64 -5.45 -5.72
N GLU A 115 -3.89 -4.37 -5.97
CA GLU A 115 -4.34 -3.31 -6.85
C GLU A 115 -3.45 -3.24 -8.10
N CYS A 116 -3.83 -4.02 -9.10
CA CYS A 116 -3.24 -4.04 -10.43
C CYS A 116 -4.34 -3.98 -11.50
N GLU A 117 -3.96 -4.02 -12.77
CA GLU A 117 -4.95 -4.13 -13.85
C GLU A 117 -5.85 -5.35 -13.64
N GLY A 118 -7.16 -5.09 -13.49
CA GLY A 118 -8.14 -6.04 -12.97
C GLY A 118 -8.99 -6.74 -14.04
N ALA A 119 -8.67 -6.60 -15.32
CA ALA A 119 -9.42 -7.25 -16.41
C ALA A 119 -9.22 -8.78 -16.48
N GLY A 120 -8.51 -9.37 -15.50
CA GLY A 120 -8.10 -10.77 -15.48
C GLY A 120 -6.80 -11.01 -16.25
N GLY A 121 -6.30 -12.25 -16.19
CA GLY A 121 -5.10 -12.68 -16.90
C GLY A 121 -3.82 -12.64 -16.07
N ALA A 122 -2.68 -12.72 -16.77
CA ALA A 122 -1.39 -13.00 -16.16
C ALA A 122 -1.01 -12.02 -15.02
N MET A 123 -1.35 -10.74 -15.13
CA MET A 123 -0.94 -9.73 -14.13
C MET A 123 -1.51 -10.02 -12.74
N ILE A 124 -2.81 -10.34 -12.63
CA ILE A 124 -3.43 -10.63 -11.34
C ILE A 124 -3.01 -12.00 -10.82
N GLU A 125 -2.83 -12.99 -11.70
CA GLU A 125 -2.37 -14.34 -11.35
C GLU A 125 -0.93 -14.33 -10.80
N GLU A 126 -0.02 -13.65 -11.49
CA GLU A 126 1.38 -13.46 -11.07
C GLU A 126 1.45 -12.66 -9.77
N SER A 127 0.66 -11.59 -9.65
CA SER A 127 0.59 -10.79 -8.42
C SER A 127 0.13 -11.61 -7.22
N LEU A 128 -0.91 -12.44 -7.40
CA LEU A 128 -1.43 -13.31 -6.36
C LEU A 128 -0.39 -14.38 -5.98
N ALA A 129 0.24 -15.01 -6.98
CA ALA A 129 1.28 -16.01 -6.74
C ALA A 129 2.46 -15.42 -5.95
N TRP A 130 2.94 -14.23 -6.35
CA TRP A 130 4.02 -13.54 -5.66
C TRP A 130 3.63 -13.14 -4.23
N LEU A 131 2.44 -12.58 -4.04
CA LEU A 131 1.97 -12.17 -2.71
C LEU A 131 1.89 -13.37 -1.78
N ARG A 132 1.29 -14.49 -2.21
CA ARG A 132 1.23 -15.72 -1.40
C ARG A 132 2.61 -16.30 -1.07
N SER A 133 3.54 -16.34 -2.03
CA SER A 133 4.92 -16.76 -1.75
C SER A 133 5.55 -15.88 -0.69
N THR A 134 5.40 -14.56 -0.83
CA THR A 134 5.92 -13.57 0.11
C THR A 134 5.32 -13.71 1.50
N LEU A 135 3.99 -13.90 1.62
CA LEU A 135 3.34 -14.14 2.91
C LEU A 135 3.90 -15.41 3.58
N LYS A 136 4.07 -16.50 2.82
CA LYS A 136 4.67 -17.75 3.32
C LYS A 136 6.10 -17.58 3.82
N GLU A 137 6.94 -16.88 3.05
CA GLU A 137 8.33 -16.56 3.41
C GLU A 137 8.41 -15.69 4.68
N LEU A 138 7.45 -14.78 4.84
CA LEU A 138 7.36 -13.89 6.00
C LEU A 138 6.59 -14.50 7.17
N HIS A 139 6.17 -15.76 7.08
CA HIS A 139 5.38 -16.44 8.11
C HIS A 139 4.08 -15.69 8.49
N ILE A 140 3.40 -15.14 7.48
CA ILE A 140 2.09 -14.51 7.62
C ILE A 140 1.04 -15.54 7.19
N GLU A 141 0.12 -15.86 8.08
CA GLU A 141 -0.95 -16.82 7.80
C GLU A 141 -2.03 -16.19 6.91
N GLU A 142 -2.45 -16.91 5.87
CA GLU A 142 -3.64 -16.54 5.11
C GLU A 142 -4.88 -16.86 5.97
N GLY A 143 -5.71 -15.85 6.24
CA GLY A 143 -7.01 -16.06 6.86
C GLY A 143 -7.93 -16.91 5.98
N VAL A 144 -8.78 -17.73 6.62
CA VAL A 144 -9.80 -18.56 5.96
C VAL A 144 -11.06 -17.75 5.68
#